data_AF-A0AAD9PW57-F1
#
_entry.id   AF-A0AAD9PW57-F1
#
_cell.length_a   1.000
_cell.length_b   1.000
_cell.length_c   1.000
_cell.angle_alpha   90.00
_cell.angle_beta   90.00
_cell.angle_gamma   90.00
#
_symmetry.space_group_name_H-M   'P 1'
#
loop_
_entity.id
_entity.type
_entity.pdbx_description
1 polymer ?
#
loop_
_entity_poly.entity_id
_entity_poly.type
_entity_poly.pdbx_seq_one_letter_code
_entity_poly.pdbx_strand_id
1 'polypeptide(L)'
;MDVHDTSLITEVQYLAPLMAYFNPSLSVNSTVLTLDDGEQLTVQWRNILLHNKTNVGPFNFQCTLHKNGTIWFAYKQVPVSVDSLPDLNYHPVRVGISDAFVRIRRDPVRSIVYRFFFIYSQVNIAKKSVINGSAVVFYPLPSCVLGDSCPECMRLDQTTEFNCQWCPTTKRCFDGGDRNGTEWEIKGCISVSVKNVCMYFSPASLTHKLQRTHALWYPVGTVRIKVFKHRNVCQYKSI
;
A
#
# COMPACT_ATOMS: atom_id res chain seq x y z
N MET A 1 27.75 25.31 -6.15
CA MET A 1 26.37 25.20 -6.65
C MET A 1 26.16 23.73 -6.93
N ASP A 2 25.53 23.03 -5.98
CA ASP A 2 25.20 21.62 -6.11
C ASP A 2 23.79 21.52 -6.73
N VAL A 3 23.71 20.99 -7.94
CA VAL A 3 22.49 20.91 -8.77
C VAL A 3 21.66 19.67 -8.40
N HIS A 4 21.62 19.31 -7.12
CA HIS A 4 20.86 18.16 -6.64
C HIS A 4 20.14 18.37 -5.30
N ASP A 5 20.07 19.60 -4.78
CA ASP A 5 19.14 19.89 -3.67
C ASP A 5 17.71 20.06 -4.19
N THR A 6 17.12 18.95 -4.66
CA THR A 6 15.67 18.80 -4.68
C THR A 6 15.23 18.74 -3.23
N SER A 7 14.70 19.84 -2.71
CA SER A 7 14.05 19.89 -1.39
C SER A 7 13.24 18.61 -1.19
N LEU A 8 13.68 17.75 -0.26
CA LEU A 8 13.13 16.41 -0.06
C LEU A 8 11.60 16.45 0.03
N ILE A 9 10.94 16.09 -1.06
CA ILE A 9 9.56 15.64 -1.05
C ILE A 9 9.62 14.31 -0.32
N THR A 10 9.06 14.25 0.89
CA THR A 10 9.01 12.99 1.64
C THR A 10 7.81 12.20 1.14
N GLU A 11 8.08 11.08 0.47
CA GLU A 11 7.06 10.11 0.11
C GLU A 11 6.58 9.42 1.39
N VAL A 12 5.26 9.42 1.61
CA VAL A 12 4.63 8.79 2.76
C VAL A 12 3.69 7.69 2.27
N GLN A 13 4.08 6.47 2.60
CA GLN A 13 3.23 5.30 2.42
C GLN A 13 2.52 5.03 3.74
N TYR A 14 1.19 4.96 3.69
CA TYR A 14 0.37 4.98 4.88
C TYR A 14 -0.62 3.81 4.89
N LEU A 15 -0.50 2.97 5.92
CA LEU A 15 -1.48 1.95 6.27
C LEU A 15 -2.29 2.44 7.47
N ALA A 16 -3.60 2.59 7.29
CA ALA A 16 -4.55 2.94 8.33
C ALA A 16 -5.51 1.79 8.59
N PRO A 17 -5.17 0.83 9.47
CA PRO A 17 -6.15 -0.14 9.94
C PRO A 17 -7.35 0.56 10.59
N LEU A 18 -7.12 1.63 11.35
CA LEU A 18 -8.16 2.57 11.78
C LEU A 18 -7.47 3.86 12.24
N MET A 19 -7.61 4.92 11.45
CA MET A 19 -7.23 6.27 11.83
C MET A 19 -8.42 6.94 12.51
N ALA A 20 -8.23 7.38 13.75
CA ALA A 20 -9.16 8.22 14.49
C ALA A 20 -8.35 8.99 15.55
N TYR A 21 -9.02 9.83 16.36
CA TYR A 21 -8.33 10.61 17.39
C TYR A 21 -7.98 9.77 18.63
N PHE A 22 -7.14 8.75 18.46
CA PHE A 22 -6.67 7.88 19.53
C PHE A 22 -5.57 8.54 20.35
N ASN A 23 -5.57 8.30 21.66
CA ASN A 23 -4.52 8.75 22.56
C ASN A 23 -4.15 7.61 23.54
N PRO A 24 -3.04 6.89 23.28
CA PRO A 24 -2.58 5.80 24.14
C PRO A 24 -2.23 6.27 25.56
N SER A 25 -1.80 7.52 25.74
CA SER A 25 -1.38 8.06 27.04
C SER A 25 -2.51 8.21 28.05
N LEU A 26 -3.78 8.06 27.63
CA LEU A 26 -4.94 8.15 28.51
C LEU A 26 -5.14 6.93 29.42
N SER A 27 -4.45 5.82 29.16
CA SER A 27 -4.50 4.63 30.02
C SER A 27 -3.17 3.93 30.06
N VAL A 28 -2.73 3.55 31.28
CA VAL A 28 -1.56 2.70 31.49
C VAL A 28 -1.70 1.31 30.86
N ASN A 29 -2.92 0.89 30.55
CA ASN A 29 -3.20 -0.39 29.91
C ASN A 29 -3.14 -0.32 28.38
N SER A 30 -3.02 0.88 27.81
CA SER A 30 -2.87 1.07 26.36
C SER A 30 -1.46 0.67 25.93
N THR A 31 -1.36 -0.21 24.93
CA THR A 31 -0.06 -0.61 24.39
C THR A 31 -0.11 -0.66 22.87
N VAL A 32 1.00 -0.26 22.24
CA VAL A 32 1.25 -0.53 20.82
C VAL A 32 2.39 -1.54 20.77
N LEU A 33 2.09 -2.74 20.27
CA LEU A 33 3.03 -3.85 20.20
C LEU A 33 3.38 -4.11 18.74
N THR A 34 4.64 -4.41 18.48
CA THR A 34 5.13 -4.81 17.16
C THR A 34 5.77 -6.18 17.27
N LEU A 35 5.46 -7.05 16.31
CA LEU A 35 6.06 -8.37 16.15
C LEU A 35 6.51 -8.52 14.70
N ASP A 36 7.78 -8.84 14.51
CA ASP A 36 8.34 -9.22 13.22
C ASP A 36 8.97 -10.61 13.38
N ASP A 37 8.51 -11.57 12.60
CA ASP A 37 9.02 -12.95 12.58
C ASP A 37 9.77 -13.29 11.27
N GLY A 38 10.00 -12.30 10.41
CA GLY A 38 10.64 -12.46 9.09
C GLY A 38 9.70 -12.92 7.97
N GLU A 39 8.53 -13.46 8.30
CA GLU A 39 7.47 -13.83 7.35
C GLU A 39 6.29 -12.83 7.38
N GLN A 40 6.10 -12.15 8.50
CA GLN A 40 5.10 -11.11 8.68
C GLN A 40 5.51 -10.07 9.73
N LEU A 41 5.11 -8.83 9.48
CA LEU A 41 5.19 -7.72 10.41
C LEU A 41 3.78 -7.41 10.92
N THR A 42 3.55 -7.58 12.22
CA THR A 42 2.28 -7.24 12.87
C THR A 42 2.45 -6.08 13.84
N VAL A 43 1.60 -5.07 13.70
CA VAL A 43 1.44 -3.98 14.68
C VAL A 43 0.05 -4.11 15.31
N GLN A 44 0.00 -4.19 16.64
CA GLN A 44 -1.23 -4.33 17.41
C GLN A 44 -1.42 -3.14 18.34
N TRP A 45 -2.59 -2.51 18.23
CA TRP A 45 -3.08 -1.46 19.12
C TRP A 45 -4.03 -2.10 20.11
N ARG A 46 -3.62 -2.16 21.38
CA ARG A 46 -4.36 -2.80 22.46
C ARG A 46 -4.82 -1.76 23.49
N ASN A 47 -6.08 -1.88 23.91
CA ASN A 47 -6.74 -1.06 24.91
C ASN A 47 -6.69 0.46 24.67
N ILE A 48 -6.66 0.89 23.41
CA ILE A 48 -6.44 2.31 23.10
C ILE A 48 -7.76 3.07 23.17
N LEU A 49 -7.72 4.25 23.79
CA LEU A 49 -8.88 5.11 24.00
C LEU A 49 -8.90 6.27 22.99
N LEU A 50 -10.11 6.74 22.68
CA LEU A 50 -10.31 7.99 21.95
C LEU A 50 -10.06 9.18 22.87
N HIS A 51 -9.35 10.20 22.36
CA HIS A 51 -8.95 11.37 23.14
C HIS A 51 -10.15 12.11 23.76
N ASN A 52 -11.20 12.32 22.96
CA ASN A 52 -12.37 13.11 23.35
C ASN A 52 -13.57 12.27 23.79
N LYS A 53 -13.48 10.93 23.77
CA LYS A 53 -14.61 10.02 24.04
C LYS A 53 -14.11 8.75 24.73
N THR A 54 -13.56 8.87 25.93
CA THR A 54 -13.05 7.73 26.71
C THR A 54 -14.16 6.79 27.19
N ASN A 55 -15.38 7.31 27.37
CA ASN A 55 -16.55 6.59 27.85
C ASN A 55 -17.05 5.47 26.91
N VAL A 56 -16.71 5.52 25.61
CA VAL A 56 -17.10 4.44 24.68
C VAL A 56 -16.29 3.16 24.92
N GLY A 57 -15.20 3.24 25.68
CA GLY A 57 -14.33 2.10 25.98
C GLY A 57 -13.19 1.89 24.97
N PRO A 58 -12.40 0.83 25.18
CA PRO A 58 -11.16 0.61 24.45
C PRO A 58 -11.37 0.00 23.06
N PHE A 59 -10.46 0.36 22.16
CA PHE A 59 -10.32 -0.24 20.85
C PHE A 59 -9.17 -1.24 20.85
N ASN A 60 -9.37 -2.37 20.18
CA ASN A 60 -8.36 -3.40 19.96
C ASN A 60 -8.37 -3.80 18.49
N PHE A 61 -7.28 -3.51 17.79
CA PHE A 61 -7.13 -3.87 16.38
C PHE A 61 -5.65 -4.05 16.03
N GLN A 62 -5.39 -4.66 14.87
CA GLN A 62 -4.04 -4.88 14.38
C GLN A 62 -3.97 -4.70 12.87
N CYS A 63 -2.75 -4.44 12.41
CA CYS A 63 -2.34 -4.46 11.01
C CYS A 63 -1.23 -5.49 10.87
N THR A 64 -1.37 -6.44 9.95
CA THR A 64 -0.33 -7.41 9.62
C THR A 64 0.03 -7.28 8.15
N LEU A 65 1.32 -7.11 7.85
CA LEU A 65 1.90 -7.15 6.52
C LEU A 65 2.62 -8.48 6.35
N HIS A 66 2.19 -9.29 5.39
CA HIS A 66 2.82 -10.56 5.06
C HIS A 66 3.87 -10.38 3.96
N LYS A 67 4.90 -11.23 3.98
CA LYS A 67 5.97 -11.25 2.97
C LYS A 67 5.47 -11.43 1.53
N ASN A 68 4.34 -12.12 1.35
CA ASN A 68 3.69 -12.27 0.05
C ASN A 68 2.90 -11.03 -0.41
N GLY A 69 2.95 -9.91 0.33
CA GLY A 69 2.25 -8.66 0.02
C GLY A 69 0.79 -8.59 0.50
N THR A 70 0.27 -9.63 1.14
CA THR A 70 -1.08 -9.60 1.73
C THR A 70 -1.08 -8.68 2.96
N ILE A 71 -2.12 -7.86 3.12
CA ILE A 71 -2.27 -6.97 4.29
C ILE A 71 -3.57 -7.32 5.02
N TRP A 72 -3.50 -7.51 6.33
CA TRP A 72 -4.66 -7.80 7.18
C TRP A 72 -4.89 -6.65 8.13
N PHE A 73 -6.11 -6.09 8.13
CA PHE A 73 -6.62 -5.27 9.22
C PHE A 73 -7.59 -6.14 10.02
N ALA A 74 -7.29 -6.42 11.29
CA ALA A 74 -8.17 -7.23 12.12
C ALA A 74 -8.67 -6.43 13.33
N TYR A 75 -9.98 -6.49 13.56
CA TYR A 75 -10.71 -5.69 14.55
C TYR A 75 -11.27 -6.59 15.63
N LYS A 76 -10.55 -6.70 16.75
CA LYS A 76 -10.95 -7.53 17.88
C LYS A 76 -12.00 -6.85 18.76
N GLN A 77 -11.94 -5.53 18.91
CA GLN A 77 -12.88 -4.75 19.70
C GLN A 77 -13.03 -3.35 19.11
N VAL A 78 -14.26 -3.03 18.71
CA VAL A 78 -14.65 -1.72 18.17
C VAL A 78 -15.95 -1.34 18.89
N PRO A 79 -15.87 -0.59 20.00
CA PRO A 79 -17.01 -0.47 20.93
C PRO A 79 -18.07 0.55 20.48
N VAL A 80 -17.78 1.33 19.45
CA VAL A 80 -18.72 2.28 18.84
C VAL A 80 -18.59 2.23 17.31
N SER A 81 -19.67 2.52 16.59
CA SER A 81 -19.65 2.57 15.13
C SER A 81 -18.62 3.59 14.64
N VAL A 82 -17.69 3.14 13.79
CA VAL A 82 -16.64 4.02 13.21
C VAL A 82 -17.24 5.16 12.40
N ASP A 83 -18.40 4.94 11.78
CA ASP A 83 -19.12 5.95 11.00
C ASP A 83 -19.68 7.10 11.86
N SER A 84 -19.87 6.86 13.17
CA SER A 84 -20.36 7.86 14.12
C SER A 84 -19.24 8.68 14.79
N LEU A 85 -17.99 8.39 14.47
CA LEU A 85 -16.85 9.13 15.00
C LEU A 85 -16.73 10.50 14.34
N PRO A 86 -16.36 11.55 15.09
CA PRO A 86 -16.24 12.90 14.54
C PRO A 86 -15.09 12.97 13.53
N ASP A 87 -15.43 13.19 12.26
CA ASP A 87 -14.47 13.33 11.16
C ASP A 87 -14.09 14.81 10.98
N LEU A 88 -13.06 15.24 11.72
CA LEU A 88 -12.64 16.65 11.77
C LEU A 88 -11.46 16.88 10.84
N ASN A 89 -11.33 18.08 10.27
CA ASN A 89 -10.23 18.42 9.34
C ASN A 89 -8.83 18.19 9.94
N TYR A 90 -8.68 18.36 11.26
CA TYR A 90 -7.43 18.18 11.98
C TYR A 90 -7.22 16.75 12.51
N HIS A 91 -8.29 15.96 12.66
CA HIS A 91 -8.25 14.56 13.09
C HIS A 91 -9.28 13.74 12.30
N PRO A 92 -8.98 13.40 11.03
CA PRO A 92 -9.92 12.68 10.21
C PRO A 92 -10.04 11.22 10.63
N VAL A 93 -11.18 10.61 10.29
CA VAL A 93 -11.44 9.19 10.52
C VAL A 93 -11.30 8.44 9.21
N ARG A 94 -10.29 7.58 9.09
CA ARG A 94 -9.97 6.87 7.84
C ARG A 94 -9.66 5.41 8.10
N VAL A 95 -9.98 4.57 7.11
CA VAL A 95 -9.67 3.14 7.13
C VAL A 95 -9.24 2.78 5.71
N GLY A 96 -8.03 2.25 5.55
CA GLY A 96 -7.51 1.94 4.23
C GLY A 96 -6.01 2.08 4.08
N ILE A 97 -5.60 2.21 2.83
CA ILE A 97 -4.21 2.37 2.40
C ILE A 97 -4.12 3.65 1.58
N SER A 98 -3.06 4.43 1.73
CA SER A 98 -2.81 5.57 0.86
C SER A 98 -1.33 5.76 0.59
N ASP A 99 -1.04 6.28 -0.58
CA ASP A 99 0.27 6.82 -0.95
C ASP A 99 0.14 8.32 -1.20
N ALA A 100 1.10 9.07 -0.69
CA ALA A 100 1.11 10.51 -0.75
C ALA A 100 2.54 11.04 -0.70
N PHE A 101 2.69 12.31 -1.03
CA PHE A 101 3.92 13.03 -0.72
C PHE A 101 3.64 14.24 0.17
N VAL A 102 4.64 14.61 0.97
CA VAL A 102 4.53 15.71 1.93
C VAL A 102 5.39 16.87 1.49
N ARG A 103 4.76 18.05 1.43
CA ARG A 103 5.46 19.33 1.26
C ARG A 103 5.42 20.10 2.57
N ILE A 104 6.58 20.46 3.07
CA ILE A 104 6.72 21.24 4.30
C ILE A 104 6.92 22.71 3.93
N ARG A 105 6.17 23.61 4.56
CA ARG A 105 6.42 25.06 4.51
C ARG A 105 6.56 25.61 5.90
N ARG A 106 7.64 26.36 6.14
CA ARG A 106 7.84 27.09 7.40
C ARG A 106 7.26 28.48 7.26
N ASP A 107 6.54 28.93 8.28
CA ASP A 107 6.09 30.32 8.37
C ASP A 107 7.34 31.22 8.53
N PRO A 108 7.48 32.30 7.73
CA PRO A 108 8.66 33.16 7.82
C PRO A 108 8.76 33.97 9.12
N VAL A 109 7.63 34.16 9.82
CA VAL A 109 7.51 35.09 10.94
C VAL A 109 7.29 34.35 12.25
N ARG A 110 6.49 33.28 12.22
CA ARG A 110 6.14 32.47 13.40
C ARG A 110 6.92 31.16 13.38
N SER A 111 7.16 30.56 14.54
CA SER A 111 7.74 29.22 14.65
C SER A 111 6.70 28.12 14.33
N ILE A 112 5.99 28.26 13.21
CA ILE A 112 4.93 27.36 12.74
C ILE A 112 5.43 26.63 11.49
N VAL A 113 5.16 25.32 11.44
CA VAL A 113 5.49 24.46 10.30
C VAL A 113 4.21 23.86 9.72
N TYR A 114 3.89 24.22 8.49
CA TYR A 114 2.79 23.65 7.73
C TYR A 114 3.26 22.39 6.99
N ARG A 115 2.46 21.32 7.06
CA ARG A 115 2.67 20.08 6.30
C ARG A 115 1.47 19.86 5.38
N PHE A 116 1.72 19.86 4.08
CA PHE A 116 0.73 19.60 3.04
C PHE A 116 0.89 18.18 2.53
N PHE A 117 -0.16 17.37 2.66
CA PHE A 117 -0.19 15.98 2.19
C PHE A 117 -0.91 15.92 0.84
N PHE A 118 -0.22 15.47 -0.19
CA PHE A 118 -0.77 15.28 -1.53
C PHE A 118 -0.97 13.79 -1.77
N ILE A 119 -2.19 13.32 -1.52
CA ILE A 119 -2.58 11.91 -1.68
C ILE A 119 -2.93 11.68 -3.15
N TYR A 120 -2.18 10.81 -3.82
CA TYR A 120 -2.38 10.51 -5.24
C TYR A 120 -2.92 9.09 -5.46
N SER A 121 -2.78 8.20 -4.48
CA SER A 121 -3.35 6.85 -4.53
C SER A 121 -3.98 6.50 -3.18
N GLN A 122 -5.18 5.92 -3.22
CA GLN A 122 -5.90 5.54 -2.01
C GLN A 122 -6.83 4.35 -2.24
N VAL A 123 -6.84 3.44 -1.29
CA VAL A 123 -7.80 2.35 -1.17
C VAL A 123 -8.58 2.56 0.12
N ASN A 124 -9.81 3.04 -0.01
CA ASN A 124 -10.68 3.32 1.13
C ASN A 124 -11.55 2.12 1.49
N ILE A 125 -11.67 1.86 2.78
CA ILE A 125 -12.59 0.87 3.35
C ILE A 125 -13.79 1.59 3.95
N ALA A 126 -14.98 1.08 3.66
CA ALA A 126 -16.21 1.65 4.20
C ALA A 126 -16.20 1.53 5.74
N LYS A 127 -16.35 2.65 6.44
CA LYS A 127 -16.34 2.73 7.92
C LYS A 127 -17.31 1.73 8.57
N LYS A 128 -18.48 1.53 7.97
CA LYS A 128 -19.50 0.54 8.38
C LYS A 128 -19.03 -0.92 8.41
N SER A 129 -17.94 -1.26 7.71
CA SER A 129 -17.37 -2.62 7.67
C SER A 129 -16.41 -2.90 8.83
N VAL A 130 -15.96 -1.83 9.52
CA VAL A 130 -15.13 -1.93 10.71
C VAL A 130 -16.02 -2.09 11.93
N ILE A 131 -16.20 -3.34 12.35
CA ILE A 131 -17.07 -3.73 13.45
C ILE A 131 -16.34 -4.72 14.35
N ASN A 132 -16.94 -5.02 15.50
CA ASN A 132 -16.37 -5.98 16.42
C ASN A 132 -16.24 -7.38 15.80
N GLY A 133 -15.06 -8.00 15.89
CA GLY A 133 -14.77 -9.32 15.33
C GLY A 133 -14.78 -9.35 13.80
N SER A 134 -14.44 -8.26 13.11
CA SER A 134 -14.26 -8.25 11.65
C SER A 134 -12.79 -8.19 11.25
N ALA A 135 -12.52 -8.51 9.99
CA ALA A 135 -11.22 -8.31 9.38
C ALA A 135 -11.38 -7.87 7.92
N VAL A 136 -10.41 -7.09 7.44
CA VAL A 136 -10.27 -6.67 6.05
C VAL A 136 -8.95 -7.20 5.56
N VAL A 137 -8.98 -7.94 4.45
CA VAL A 137 -7.79 -8.53 3.84
C VAL A 137 -7.62 -7.94 2.45
N PHE A 138 -6.44 -7.38 2.21
CA PHE A 138 -6.00 -6.89 0.92
C PHE A 138 -5.13 -7.96 0.28
N TYR A 139 -5.51 -8.39 -0.92
CA TYR A 139 -4.72 -9.28 -1.74
C TYR A 139 -4.02 -8.45 -2.82
N PRO A 140 -2.68 -8.52 -2.92
CA PRO A 140 -1.97 -7.85 -3.99
C PRO A 140 -2.41 -8.43 -5.33
N LEU A 141 -2.60 -7.57 -6.32
CA LEU A 141 -2.74 -8.02 -7.70
C LEU A 141 -1.35 -8.28 -8.30
N PRO A 142 -1.24 -9.21 -9.27
CA PRO A 142 -0.02 -9.35 -10.03
C PRO A 142 0.38 -8.01 -10.68
N SER A 143 1.63 -7.61 -10.49
CA SER A 143 2.23 -6.42 -11.11
C SER A 143 3.51 -6.81 -11.84
N CYS A 144 4.02 -5.91 -12.67
CA CYS A 144 5.21 -6.15 -13.49
C CYS A 144 6.42 -6.55 -12.65
N VAL A 145 6.59 -5.98 -11.46
CA VAL A 145 7.74 -6.23 -10.56
C VAL A 145 7.87 -7.70 -10.15
N LEU A 146 6.80 -8.49 -10.25
CA LEU A 146 6.84 -9.93 -9.99
C LEU A 146 7.59 -10.71 -11.08
N GLY A 147 7.75 -10.15 -12.28
CA GLY A 147 8.43 -10.80 -13.39
C GLY A 147 9.93 -10.88 -13.17
N ASP A 148 10.43 -12.10 -12.99
CA ASP A 148 11.85 -12.37 -12.75
C ASP A 148 12.68 -12.53 -14.04
N SER A 149 12.00 -12.59 -15.17
CA SER A 149 12.56 -12.89 -16.47
C SER A 149 11.80 -12.16 -17.58
N CYS A 150 12.46 -11.98 -18.73
CA CYS A 150 11.82 -11.33 -19.87
C CYS A 150 10.50 -12.01 -20.28
N PRO A 151 10.44 -13.35 -20.49
CA PRO A 151 9.19 -13.98 -20.91
C PRO A 151 8.07 -13.82 -19.89
N GLU A 152 8.40 -13.91 -18.59
CA GLU A 152 7.41 -13.67 -17.54
C GLU A 152 6.93 -12.22 -17.54
N CYS A 153 7.84 -11.26 -17.73
CA CYS A 153 7.50 -9.85 -17.85
C CYS A 153 6.52 -9.58 -19.00
N MET A 154 6.75 -10.19 -20.16
CA MET A 154 5.83 -10.07 -21.32
C MET A 154 4.50 -10.78 -21.06
N ARG A 155 4.49 -11.89 -20.30
CA ARG A 155 3.25 -12.53 -19.86
C ARG A 155 2.48 -11.63 -18.90
N LEU A 156 3.17 -10.94 -17.99
CA LEU A 156 2.55 -9.99 -17.05
C LEU A 156 1.99 -8.77 -17.80
N ASP A 157 2.69 -8.25 -18.81
CA ASP A 157 2.18 -7.19 -19.70
C ASP A 157 0.82 -7.57 -20.31
N GLN A 158 0.69 -8.82 -20.75
CA GLN A 158 -0.53 -9.32 -21.39
C GLN A 158 -1.66 -9.69 -20.42
N THR A 159 -1.32 -10.03 -19.18
CA THR A 159 -2.28 -10.57 -18.19
C THR A 159 -2.68 -9.56 -17.11
N THR A 160 -1.97 -8.44 -17.04
CA THR A 160 -2.24 -7.35 -16.09
C THR A 160 -2.66 -6.09 -16.82
N GLU A 161 -3.08 -5.07 -16.08
CA GLU A 161 -3.45 -3.75 -16.64
C GLU A 161 -2.23 -2.82 -16.76
N PHE A 162 -1.04 -3.32 -16.45
CA PHE A 162 0.19 -2.54 -16.43
C PHE A 162 0.93 -2.65 -17.77
N ASN A 163 1.59 -1.56 -18.17
CA ASN A 163 2.45 -1.52 -19.35
C ASN A 163 3.85 -2.00 -18.98
N CYS A 164 4.02 -3.31 -18.80
CA CYS A 164 5.26 -3.90 -18.35
C CYS A 164 6.35 -3.84 -19.43
N GLN A 165 7.56 -3.52 -19.00
CA GLN A 165 8.75 -3.49 -19.85
C GLN A 165 9.87 -4.25 -19.14
N TRP A 166 10.65 -5.01 -19.89
CA TRP A 166 11.80 -5.73 -19.35
C TRP A 166 13.09 -4.99 -19.67
N CYS A 167 13.94 -4.72 -18.67
CA CYS A 167 15.27 -4.18 -18.93
C CYS A 167 16.34 -5.28 -18.83
N PRO A 168 17.06 -5.60 -19.92
CA PRO A 168 18.14 -6.58 -19.90
C PRO A 168 19.30 -6.21 -18.98
N THR A 169 19.57 -4.90 -18.82
CA THR A 169 20.68 -4.38 -18.02
C THR A 169 20.47 -4.60 -16.53
N THR A 170 19.27 -4.27 -16.01
CA THR A 170 18.92 -4.44 -14.59
C THR A 170 18.33 -5.81 -14.30
N LYS A 171 17.95 -6.57 -15.35
CA LYS A 171 17.23 -7.85 -15.27
C LYS A 171 15.96 -7.72 -14.43
N ARG A 172 15.17 -6.67 -14.68
CA ARG A 172 13.92 -6.40 -13.99
C ARG A 172 12.79 -6.07 -14.96
N CYS A 173 11.58 -6.38 -14.53
CA CYS A 173 10.35 -5.98 -15.18
C CYS A 173 9.75 -4.76 -14.46
N PHE A 174 9.32 -3.76 -15.22
CA PHE A 174 8.97 -2.43 -14.70
C PHE A 174 7.85 -1.78 -15.53
N ASP A 175 6.95 -1.03 -14.89
CA ASP A 175 5.82 -0.35 -15.53
C ASP A 175 5.89 1.18 -15.48
N GLY A 176 6.92 1.74 -14.84
CA GLY A 176 7.02 3.18 -14.59
C GLY A 176 6.66 3.60 -13.16
N GLY A 177 6.10 2.70 -12.33
CA GLY A 177 5.55 3.04 -11.02
C GLY A 177 6.26 2.42 -9.81
N ASP A 178 7.40 1.77 -10.01
CA ASP A 178 8.13 1.06 -8.94
C ASP A 178 9.33 1.85 -8.40
N ARG A 179 9.76 1.52 -7.17
CA ARG A 179 10.87 2.14 -6.42
C ARG A 179 12.20 2.09 -7.15
N ASN A 180 12.37 1.15 -8.07
CA ASN A 180 13.58 1.02 -8.89
C ASN A 180 13.62 1.99 -10.09
N GLY A 181 12.69 2.96 -10.18
CA GLY A 181 12.64 3.93 -11.29
C GLY A 181 13.94 4.73 -11.51
N THR A 182 14.59 5.19 -10.44
CA THR A 182 15.87 5.93 -10.57
C THR A 182 16.98 5.05 -11.14
N GLU A 183 17.09 3.81 -10.67
CA GLU A 183 18.07 2.84 -11.19
C GLU A 183 17.78 2.51 -12.67
N TRP A 184 16.50 2.35 -13.01
CA TRP A 184 16.04 2.13 -14.37
C TRP A 184 16.48 3.24 -15.32
N GLU A 185 16.32 4.50 -14.92
CA GLU A 185 16.73 5.67 -15.69
C GLU A 185 18.25 5.75 -15.84
N ILE A 186 19.01 5.64 -14.73
CA ILE A 186 20.48 5.69 -14.73
C ILE A 186 21.08 4.61 -15.63
N LYS A 187 20.48 3.42 -15.66
CA LYS A 187 20.92 2.30 -16.50
C LYS A 187 20.46 2.39 -17.95
N GLY A 188 19.84 3.51 -18.35
CA GLY A 188 19.40 3.76 -19.72
C GLY A 188 18.30 2.82 -20.20
N CYS A 189 17.56 2.20 -19.28
CA CYS A 189 16.55 1.19 -19.59
C CYS A 189 15.38 1.75 -20.42
N ILE A 190 15.17 3.07 -20.44
CA ILE A 190 14.19 3.73 -21.33
C ILE A 190 14.45 3.40 -22.80
N SER A 191 15.72 3.32 -23.20
CA SER A 191 16.12 3.07 -24.60
C SER A 191 16.28 1.58 -24.91
N VAL A 192 16.65 0.76 -23.92
CA VAL A 192 16.99 -0.66 -24.12
C VAL A 192 15.90 -1.63 -23.66
N SER A 193 14.79 -1.13 -23.10
CA SER A 193 13.73 -2.01 -22.61
C SER A 193 13.01 -2.75 -23.72
N VAL A 194 12.72 -4.02 -23.45
CA VAL A 194 11.93 -4.90 -24.29
C VAL A 194 10.46 -4.75 -23.92
N LYS A 195 9.61 -4.50 -24.93
CA LYS A 195 8.17 -4.25 -24.74
C LYS A 195 7.26 -5.30 -25.36
N ASN A 196 7.75 -6.08 -26.34
CA ASN A 196 6.89 -6.99 -27.12
C ASN A 196 7.47 -8.39 -27.28
N VAL A 197 8.79 -8.53 -27.49
CA VAL A 197 9.42 -9.82 -27.83
C VAL A 197 10.74 -9.98 -27.11
N CYS A 198 10.81 -10.99 -26.26
CA CYS A 198 12.06 -11.43 -25.65
C CYS A 198 12.89 -12.15 -26.68
N MET A 199 13.85 -11.44 -27.28
CA MET A 199 14.89 -12.09 -28.06
C MET A 199 15.83 -12.80 -27.07
N TYR A 200 15.63 -14.10 -26.92
CA TYR A 200 16.72 -14.95 -26.46
C TYR A 200 17.85 -14.78 -27.48
N PHE A 201 19.02 -14.29 -27.04
CA PHE A 201 20.24 -14.55 -27.78
C PHE A 201 20.53 -16.04 -27.68
N SER A 202 19.89 -16.82 -28.55
CA SER A 202 20.43 -18.08 -29.03
C SER A 202 20.74 -17.88 -30.52
N PRO A 203 21.90 -18.32 -31.02
CA PRO A 203 22.25 -18.10 -32.40
C PRO A 203 21.25 -18.80 -33.32
N ALA A 204 20.62 -18.00 -34.19
CA ALA A 204 19.82 -18.33 -35.36
C ALA A 204 18.42 -18.95 -35.14
N SER A 205 17.37 -18.23 -35.56
CA SER A 205 16.67 -18.44 -36.85
C SER A 205 15.34 -17.69 -36.90
N LEU A 206 15.06 -17.01 -38.02
CA LEU A 206 13.83 -16.27 -38.31
C LEU A 206 12.61 -17.21 -38.46
N THR A 207 11.40 -16.73 -38.11
CA THR A 207 10.27 -16.59 -39.04
C THR A 207 9.01 -15.90 -38.44
N HIS A 208 8.64 -14.77 -39.07
CA HIS A 208 7.32 -14.26 -39.53
C HIS A 208 6.02 -14.17 -38.69
N LYS A 209 5.49 -12.92 -38.64
CA LYS A 209 4.09 -12.36 -38.78
C LYS A 209 2.97 -12.92 -37.85
N LEU A 210 1.99 -12.18 -37.33
CA LEU A 210 1.01 -11.26 -37.96
C LEU A 210 0.19 -10.43 -36.93
N GLN A 211 -0.16 -9.18 -37.31
CA GLN A 211 -1.38 -8.35 -37.10
C GLN A 211 -2.39 -8.45 -35.93
N ARG A 212 -2.60 -7.26 -35.31
CA ARG A 212 -3.81 -6.39 -35.19
C ARG A 212 -4.85 -6.50 -34.04
N THR A 213 -5.27 -5.27 -33.68
CA THR A 213 -6.60 -4.72 -33.31
C THR A 213 -7.02 -4.51 -31.85
N HIS A 214 -7.20 -3.21 -31.55
CA HIS A 214 -7.90 -2.43 -30.51
C HIS A 214 -8.89 -3.12 -29.55
N ALA A 215 -8.89 -2.63 -28.30
CA ALA A 215 -10.12 -2.18 -27.59
C ALA A 215 -9.74 -1.28 -26.39
N LEU A 216 -10.34 -0.08 -26.30
CA LEU A 216 -10.38 0.75 -25.09
C LEU A 216 -11.37 0.13 -24.10
N TRP A 217 -11.01 -0.06 -22.81
CA TRP A 217 -11.87 0.12 -21.62
C TRP A 217 -10.99 0.17 -20.34
N TYR A 218 -11.31 1.08 -19.41
CA TYR A 218 -10.61 1.33 -18.13
C TYR A 218 -11.15 0.48 -16.97
N PRO A 219 -10.27 -0.05 -16.11
CA PRO A 219 -10.45 0.07 -14.66
C PRO A 219 -9.22 0.72 -13.98
N VAL A 220 -9.45 1.35 -12.83
CA VAL A 220 -8.40 1.93 -11.98
C VAL A 220 -8.38 1.14 -10.67
N GLY A 221 -7.34 0.33 -10.43
CA GLY A 221 -7.04 -0.19 -9.08
C GLY A 221 -6.18 -1.46 -9.01
N THR A 222 -5.10 -1.40 -8.22
CA THR A 222 -4.06 -2.45 -8.08
C THR A 222 -4.31 -3.49 -6.97
N VAL A 223 -5.49 -3.51 -6.33
CA VAL A 223 -5.72 -4.33 -5.11
C VAL A 223 -7.12 -4.95 -5.08
N ARG A 224 -7.23 -6.23 -4.68
CA ARG A 224 -8.51 -6.88 -4.33
C ARG A 224 -8.74 -6.87 -2.84
N ILE A 225 -9.95 -6.48 -2.42
CA ILE A 225 -10.32 -6.34 -1.01
C ILE A 225 -11.35 -7.41 -0.65
N LYS A 226 -11.16 -8.10 0.47
CA LYS A 226 -12.15 -9.02 1.03
C LYS A 226 -12.42 -8.67 2.50
N VAL A 227 -13.69 -8.46 2.83
CA VAL A 227 -14.14 -8.19 4.20
C VAL A 227 -14.71 -9.48 4.79
N PHE A 228 -14.21 -9.86 5.96
CA PHE A 228 -14.69 -11.00 6.74
C PHE A 228 -15.43 -10.50 7.98
N LYS A 229 -16.58 -11.11 8.27
CA LYS A 229 -17.29 -10.96 9.54
C LYS A 229 -17.26 -12.31 10.24
N HIS A 230 -16.78 -12.35 11.48
CA HIS A 230 -16.65 -13.62 12.20
C HIS A 230 -18.04 -14.25 12.41
N ARG A 231 -18.30 -15.37 11.75
CA ARG A 231 -19.48 -16.23 12.03
C ARG A 231 -19.13 -17.61 12.58
N ASN A 232 -17.88 -18.07 12.58
CA ASN A 232 -17.42 -19.25 13.34
C ASN A 232 -15.88 -19.34 13.39
N VAL A 233 -15.36 -19.51 14.60
CA VAL A 233 -14.10 -20.14 15.07
C VAL A 233 -12.78 -19.91 14.30
N CYS A 234 -11.94 -19.00 14.82
CA CYS A 234 -10.49 -19.20 14.83
C CYS A 234 -10.09 -19.39 16.30
N GLN A 235 -9.94 -20.64 16.74
CA GLN A 235 -9.23 -20.94 17.97
C GLN A 235 -7.76 -20.61 17.74
N TYR A 236 -7.25 -19.60 18.47
CA TYR A 236 -5.82 -19.48 18.69
C TYR A 236 -5.39 -20.73 19.46
N LYS A 237 -4.70 -21.65 18.78
CA LYS A 237 -3.91 -22.68 19.46
C LYS A 237 -2.64 -21.97 19.92
N SER A 238 -2.58 -21.62 21.20
CA SER A 238 -1.33 -21.32 21.86
C SER A 238 -0.44 -22.57 21.77
N ILE A 239 0.76 -22.41 21.22
CA ILE A 239 1.87 -23.34 21.45
C ILE A 239 2.49 -22.96 22.79
#